data_AF-A0A4Y8IHP2-F1
#
_entry.id   AF-A0A4Y8IHP2-F1
#
_cell.length_a   1.000
_cell.length_b   1.000
_cell.length_c   1.000
_cell.angle_alpha   90.00
_cell.angle_beta   90.00
_cell.angle_gamma   90.00
#
_symmetry.space_group_name_H-M   'P 1'
#
loop_
_entity.id
_entity.type
_entity.pdbx_description
1 polymer ?
#
loop_
_entity_poly.entity_id
_entity_poly.type
_entity_poly.pdbx_seq_one_letter_code
_entity_poly.pdbx_strand_id
1 'polypeptide(L)'
;MAWTREEAFDFLKTVYNDEVMQDEKRRIFKMLNRQLYERLDDLAINNAISERAEKQLYFFKEFTFMPGDNIFQSIRYLFLMARGEKERERQITERHLDRIYKSLFQAAGMKNPVIPESFWETPLGIACTIAENGVEEVYPILDEMK
;
A
#
# COMPACT_ATOMS: atom_id res chain seq x y z
N MET A 1 20.18 15.32 -14.19
CA MET A 1 20.93 14.24 -14.85
C MET A 1 19.89 13.27 -15.38
N ALA A 2 20.08 12.63 -16.53
CA ALA A 2 19.12 11.63 -16.97
C ALA A 2 19.32 10.34 -16.16
N TRP A 3 18.31 9.92 -15.39
CA TRP A 3 18.32 8.63 -14.72
C TRP A 3 18.35 7.48 -15.74
N THR A 4 19.13 6.44 -15.44
CA THR A 4 18.95 5.13 -16.06
C THR A 4 18.05 4.24 -15.19
N ARG A 5 17.45 3.22 -15.80
CA ARG A 5 16.63 2.22 -15.09
C ARG A 5 17.39 1.54 -13.95
N GLU A 6 18.65 1.22 -14.16
CA GLU A 6 19.51 0.57 -13.16
C GLU A 6 19.81 1.52 -11.99
N GLU A 7 20.24 2.75 -12.28
CA GLU A 7 20.52 3.76 -11.25
C GLU A 7 19.27 4.11 -10.43
N ALA A 8 18.11 4.20 -11.08
CA ALA A 8 16.84 4.45 -10.42
C ALA A 8 16.49 3.34 -9.42
N PHE A 9 16.59 2.07 -9.82
CA PHE A 9 16.35 0.95 -8.90
C PHE A 9 17.41 0.86 -7.79
N ASP A 10 18.67 1.13 -8.09
CA ASP A 10 19.72 1.14 -7.07
C ASP A 10 19.49 2.22 -6.02
N PHE A 11 19.06 3.42 -6.43
CA PHE A 11 18.63 4.45 -5.50
C PHE A 11 17.38 4.05 -4.71
N LEU A 12 16.35 3.54 -5.39
CA LEU A 12 15.10 3.11 -4.76
C LEU A 12 15.30 2.01 -3.72
N LYS A 13 16.27 1.10 -3.89
CA LYS A 13 16.63 0.10 -2.85
C LYS A 13 17.08 0.74 -1.54
N THR A 14 17.71 1.91 -1.60
CA THR A 14 18.14 2.64 -0.40
C THR A 14 16.98 3.31 0.32
N VAL A 15 15.98 3.77 -0.44
CA VAL A 15 14.78 4.45 0.06
C VAL A 15 13.75 3.45 0.57
N TYR A 16 13.40 2.46 -0.24
CA TYR A 16 12.41 1.43 0.06
C TYR A 16 13.00 0.36 0.97
N ASN A 17 13.43 0.71 2.18
CA ASN A 17 13.91 -0.28 3.15
C ASN A 17 12.73 -0.94 3.93
N ASP A 18 13.06 -1.88 4.81
CA ASP A 18 12.03 -2.60 5.57
C ASP A 18 11.29 -1.70 6.57
N GLU A 19 11.96 -0.68 7.11
CA GLU A 19 11.36 0.30 8.02
C GLU A 19 10.25 1.08 7.32
N VAL A 20 10.51 1.65 6.14
CA VAL A 20 9.51 2.37 5.33
C VAL A 20 8.33 1.47 4.99
N MET A 21 8.57 0.19 4.69
CA MET A 21 7.49 -0.76 4.44
C MET A 21 6.62 -0.98 5.69
N GLN A 22 7.22 -1.14 6.88
CA GLN A 22 6.45 -1.34 8.10
C GLN A 22 5.68 -0.08 8.50
N ASP A 23 6.28 1.09 8.35
CA ASP A 23 5.61 2.37 8.63
C ASP A 23 4.42 2.59 7.70
N GLU A 24 4.57 2.26 6.42
CA GLU A 24 3.47 2.38 5.46
C GLU A 24 2.35 1.39 5.77
N LYS A 25 2.68 0.14 6.14
CA LYS A 25 1.67 -0.82 6.62
C LYS A 25 0.94 -0.31 7.85
N ARG A 26 1.65 0.30 8.81
CA ARG A 26 1.05 0.89 10.02
C ARG A 26 0.16 2.07 9.68
N ARG A 27 0.56 2.93 8.75
CA ARG A 27 -0.25 4.06 8.25
C ARG A 27 -1.55 3.57 7.63
N ILE A 28 -1.46 2.61 6.71
CA ILE A 28 -2.64 2.01 6.06
C ILE A 28 -3.56 1.31 7.06
N PHE A 29 -2.99 0.56 8.01
CA PHE A 29 -3.80 -0.06 9.06
C PHE A 29 -4.54 0.95 9.92
N LYS A 30 -3.88 2.03 10.36
CA LYS A 30 -4.55 3.09 11.12
C LYS A 30 -5.72 3.68 10.33
N MET A 31 -5.54 3.89 9.03
CA MET A 31 -6.58 4.41 8.14
C MET A 31 -7.77 3.45 8.02
N LEU A 32 -7.51 2.18 7.69
CA LEU A 32 -8.55 1.15 7.57
C LEU A 32 -9.27 0.89 8.90
N ASN A 33 -8.52 0.85 10.00
CA ASN A 33 -9.08 0.67 11.33
C ASN A 33 -10.00 1.83 11.69
N ARG A 34 -9.59 3.07 11.43
CA ARG A 34 -10.44 4.25 11.64
C ARG A 34 -11.71 4.16 10.80
N GLN A 35 -11.60 3.87 9.51
CA GLN A 35 -12.75 3.71 8.62
C GLN A 35 -13.72 2.61 9.09
N LEU A 36 -13.19 1.49 9.58
CA LEU A 36 -14.01 0.41 10.14
C LEU A 36 -14.86 0.89 11.31
N TYR A 37 -14.22 1.51 12.31
CA TYR A 37 -14.92 1.98 13.51
C TYR A 37 -15.91 3.12 13.19
N GLU A 38 -15.53 4.07 12.34
CA GLU A 38 -16.44 5.13 11.86
C GLU A 38 -17.71 4.53 11.23
N ARG A 39 -17.57 3.48 10.40
CA ARG A 39 -18.72 2.81 9.77
C ARG A 39 -19.57 2.00 10.74
N LEU A 40 -18.96 1.39 11.76
CA LEU A 40 -19.71 0.67 12.78
C LEU A 40 -20.47 1.63 13.69
N ASP A 41 -19.89 2.79 13.99
CA ASP A 41 -20.55 3.87 14.72
C ASP A 41 -21.72 4.46 13.92
N ASP A 42 -21.53 4.74 12.61
CA ASP A 42 -22.60 5.20 11.69
C ASP A 42 -23.81 4.25 11.70
N LEU A 43 -23.56 2.96 11.88
CA LEU A 43 -24.56 1.89 11.89
C LEU A 43 -25.08 1.55 13.30
N ALA A 44 -24.60 2.25 14.34
CA ALA A 44 -24.92 1.99 15.76
C ALA A 44 -24.67 0.54 16.22
N ILE A 45 -23.62 -0.10 15.67
CA ILE A 45 -23.23 -1.49 15.96
C ILE A 45 -21.73 -1.61 16.30
N ASN A 46 -21.16 -0.60 16.92
CA ASN A 46 -19.76 -0.58 17.35
C ASN A 46 -19.37 -1.74 18.28
N ASN A 47 -20.32 -2.31 19.00
CA ASN A 47 -20.13 -3.51 19.82
C ASN A 47 -20.19 -4.84 19.03
N ALA A 48 -20.33 -4.82 17.71
CA ALA A 48 -20.44 -6.03 16.89
C ALA A 48 -19.10 -6.71 16.59
N ILE A 49 -17.96 -6.06 16.86
CA ILE A 49 -16.65 -6.69 16.71
C ILE A 49 -16.45 -7.71 17.84
N SER A 50 -16.18 -8.97 17.49
CA SER A 50 -15.84 -9.99 18.48
C SER A 50 -14.50 -9.68 19.17
N GLU A 51 -14.37 -10.01 20.46
CA GLU A 51 -13.10 -9.90 21.20
C GLU A 51 -11.91 -10.61 20.50
N ARG A 52 -12.19 -11.71 19.79
CA ARG A 52 -11.18 -12.43 19.01
C ARG A 52 -10.62 -11.55 17.89
N ALA A 53 -11.49 -10.85 17.17
CA ALA A 53 -11.08 -9.95 16.09
C ALA A 53 -10.31 -8.75 16.64
N GLU A 54 -10.73 -8.19 17.79
CA GLU A 54 -9.99 -7.11 18.46
C GLU A 54 -8.57 -7.54 18.86
N LYS A 55 -8.40 -8.74 19.43
CA LYS A 55 -7.07 -9.28 19.77
C LYS A 55 -6.19 -9.44 18.52
N GLN A 56 -6.75 -9.87 17.40
CA GLN A 56 -6.00 -9.98 16.13
C GLN A 56 -5.59 -8.60 15.60
N LEU A 57 -6.48 -7.61 15.65
CA LEU A 57 -6.18 -6.22 15.28
C LEU A 57 -5.09 -5.62 16.19
N TYR A 58 -5.14 -5.92 17.49
CA TYR A 58 -4.11 -5.52 18.45
C TYR A 58 -2.74 -6.11 18.11
N PHE A 59 -2.67 -7.43 17.89
CA PHE A 59 -1.40 -8.08 17.52
C PHE A 59 -0.83 -7.54 16.21
N PHE A 60 -1.67 -7.13 15.28
CA PHE A 60 -1.17 -6.49 14.07
C PHE A 60 -0.51 -5.13 14.35
N LYS A 61 -1.11 -4.31 15.22
CA LYS A 61 -0.54 -3.03 15.65
C LYS A 61 0.87 -3.21 16.24
N GLU A 62 1.11 -4.32 16.94
CA GLU A 62 2.41 -4.61 17.55
C GLU A 62 3.40 -5.28 16.59
N PHE A 63 3.00 -6.34 15.90
CA PHE A 63 3.91 -7.22 15.16
C PHE A 63 3.93 -6.98 13.65
N THR A 64 3.03 -6.15 13.12
CA THR A 64 2.92 -5.77 11.69
C THR A 64 2.95 -6.98 10.73
N PHE A 65 2.52 -8.14 11.21
CA PHE A 65 2.49 -9.40 10.48
C PHE A 65 1.07 -9.98 10.50
N MET A 66 0.51 -10.19 9.30
CA MET A 66 -0.74 -10.93 9.11
C MET A 66 -0.52 -12.03 8.07
N PRO A 67 -0.68 -13.32 8.43
CA PRO A 67 -0.71 -14.40 7.45
C PRO A 67 -1.98 -14.31 6.58
N GLY A 68 -1.91 -14.90 5.38
CA GLY A 68 -3.04 -14.95 4.44
C GLY A 68 -2.96 -13.93 3.31
N ASP A 69 -3.94 -13.99 2.40
CA ASP A 69 -4.01 -13.16 1.21
C ASP A 69 -4.77 -11.86 1.50
N ASN A 70 -4.03 -10.81 1.89
CA ASN A 70 -4.58 -9.56 2.38
C ASN A 70 -3.90 -8.33 1.75
N ILE A 71 -4.41 -7.15 2.08
CA ILE A 71 -3.88 -5.87 1.59
C ILE A 71 -2.40 -5.69 1.95
N PHE A 72 -1.95 -6.13 3.13
CA PHE A 72 -0.56 -5.96 3.56
C PHE A 72 0.44 -6.84 2.79
N GLN A 73 0.01 -8.00 2.32
CA GLN A 73 0.81 -8.78 1.36
C GLN A 73 0.90 -8.07 0.01
N SER A 74 -0.15 -7.36 -0.39
CA SER A 74 -0.16 -6.57 -1.63
C SER A 74 0.76 -5.35 -1.52
N ILE A 75 0.76 -4.68 -0.36
CA ILE A 75 1.74 -3.62 -0.04
C ILE A 75 3.15 -4.17 -0.14
N ARG A 76 3.44 -5.30 0.52
CA ARG A 76 4.76 -5.94 0.46
C ARG A 76 5.16 -6.22 -0.98
N TYR A 77 4.27 -6.81 -1.77
CA TYR A 77 4.53 -7.12 -3.18
C TYR A 77 4.95 -5.87 -3.97
N LEU A 78 4.18 -4.78 -3.86
CA LEU A 78 4.47 -3.53 -4.57
C LEU A 78 5.77 -2.86 -4.08
N PHE A 79 6.09 -2.98 -2.79
CA PHE A 79 7.37 -2.50 -2.26
C PHE A 79 8.56 -3.28 -2.83
N LEU A 80 8.43 -4.60 -3.00
CA LEU A 80 9.49 -5.42 -3.62
C LEU A 80 9.66 -5.06 -5.10
N MET A 81 8.56 -4.79 -5.80
CA MET A 81 8.58 -4.25 -7.17
C MET A 81 9.33 -2.92 -7.26
N ALA A 82 9.05 -1.99 -6.34
CA ALA A 82 9.75 -0.70 -6.27
C ALA A 82 11.26 -0.83 -6.00
N ARG A 83 11.69 -1.90 -5.30
CA ARG A 83 13.13 -2.24 -5.12
C ARG A 83 13.78 -2.84 -6.37
N GLY A 84 13.02 -3.07 -7.44
CA GLY A 84 13.51 -3.72 -8.65
C GLY A 84 13.56 -5.25 -8.55
N GLU A 85 12.81 -5.86 -7.64
CA GLU A 85 12.58 -7.31 -7.76
C GLU A 85 11.82 -7.62 -9.05
N LYS A 86 12.09 -8.78 -9.63
CA LYS A 86 11.52 -9.15 -10.94
C LYS A 86 10.00 -9.17 -10.87
N GLU A 87 9.40 -8.49 -11.83
CA GLU A 87 7.96 -8.57 -12.08
C GLU A 87 7.55 -10.03 -12.26
N ARG A 88 6.46 -10.40 -11.60
CA ARG A 88 5.80 -11.68 -11.89
C ARG A 88 4.94 -11.51 -13.14
N GLU A 89 4.05 -12.45 -13.39
CA GLU A 89 3.01 -12.26 -14.40
C GLU A 89 2.21 -10.98 -14.14
N ARG A 90 2.02 -10.14 -15.16
CA ARG A 90 1.28 -8.87 -15.10
C ARG A 90 -0.08 -8.99 -14.41
N GLN A 91 -0.77 -10.12 -14.62
CA GLN A 91 -2.06 -10.40 -13.98
C GLN A 91 -1.98 -10.46 -12.44
N ILE A 92 -0.84 -10.86 -11.88
CA ILE A 92 -0.61 -10.89 -10.42
C ILE A 92 -0.44 -9.46 -9.91
N THR A 93 0.35 -8.65 -10.62
CA THR A 93 0.54 -7.22 -10.32
C THR A 93 -0.81 -6.49 -10.31
N GLU A 94 -1.63 -6.66 -11.35
CA GLU A 94 -2.95 -6.05 -11.48
C GLU A 94 -3.89 -6.44 -10.32
N ARG A 95 -3.85 -7.69 -9.85
CA ARG A 95 -4.64 -8.12 -8.68
C ARG A 95 -4.21 -7.42 -7.39
N HIS A 96 -2.91 -7.20 -7.20
CA HIS A 96 -2.40 -6.49 -6.03
C HIS A 96 -2.77 -5.01 -6.06
N LEU A 97 -2.64 -4.36 -7.23
CA LEU A 97 -3.07 -2.98 -7.44
C LEU A 97 -4.57 -2.81 -7.19
N ASP A 98 -5.40 -3.64 -7.83
CA ASP A 98 -6.85 -3.61 -7.68
C ASP A 98 -7.27 -3.78 -6.21
N ARG A 99 -6.64 -4.72 -5.49
CA ARG A 99 -6.90 -4.87 -4.05
C ARG A 99 -6.58 -3.61 -3.27
N ILE A 100 -5.45 -2.96 -3.54
CA ILE A 100 -5.05 -1.72 -2.85
C ILE A 100 -6.06 -0.62 -3.14
N TYR A 101 -6.37 -0.37 -4.41
CA TYR A 101 -7.27 0.72 -4.77
C TYR A 101 -8.68 0.52 -4.23
N LYS A 102 -9.23 -0.69 -4.36
CA LYS A 102 -10.55 -0.99 -3.83
C LYS A 102 -10.61 -0.87 -2.32
N SER A 103 -9.62 -1.43 -1.62
CA SER A 103 -9.63 -1.41 -0.15
C SER A 103 -9.49 -0.02 0.43
N LEU A 104 -8.71 0.86 -0.21
CA LEU A 104 -8.41 2.18 0.33
C LEU A 104 -9.37 3.27 -0.15
N PHE A 105 -9.89 3.14 -1.38
CA PHE A 105 -10.51 4.25 -2.10
C PHE A 105 -11.87 3.94 -2.74
N GLN A 106 -12.35 2.70 -2.67
CA GLN A 106 -13.70 2.37 -3.14
C GLN A 106 -14.70 2.42 -1.98
N ALA A 107 -15.50 3.49 -1.94
CA ALA A 107 -16.60 3.58 -1.01
C ALA A 107 -17.72 2.57 -1.33
N ALA A 108 -18.48 2.19 -0.31
CA ALA A 108 -19.63 1.29 -0.47
C ALA A 108 -20.63 1.86 -1.50
N GLY A 109 -20.99 1.05 -2.50
CA GLY A 109 -21.92 1.44 -3.57
C GLY A 109 -21.27 2.14 -4.78
N MET A 110 -19.98 2.48 -4.73
CA MET A 110 -19.28 3.01 -5.90
C MET A 110 -18.78 1.89 -6.82
N LYS A 111 -18.80 2.12 -8.14
CA LYS A 111 -18.29 1.16 -9.12
C LYS A 111 -16.76 1.15 -9.21
N ASN A 112 -16.14 2.32 -9.05
CA ASN A 112 -14.71 2.52 -9.21
C ASN A 112 -14.11 3.20 -7.96
N PRO A 113 -12.82 2.94 -7.63
CA PRO A 113 -12.10 3.66 -6.59
C PRO A 113 -11.86 5.13 -6.99
N VAL A 114 -11.84 6.04 -6.01
CA VAL A 114 -11.49 7.46 -6.22
C VAL A 114 -10.20 7.77 -5.46
N ILE A 115 -9.07 7.73 -6.17
CA ILE A 115 -7.73 7.88 -5.60
C ILE A 115 -7.40 9.38 -5.51
N PRO A 116 -7.11 9.93 -4.31
CA PRO A 116 -6.72 11.33 -4.16
C PRO A 116 -5.30 11.57 -4.67
N GLU A 117 -5.02 12.76 -5.24
CA GLU A 117 -3.68 13.11 -5.75
C GLU A 117 -2.56 12.92 -4.73
N SER A 118 -2.81 13.31 -3.48
CA SER A 118 -1.85 13.15 -2.38
C SER A 118 -1.44 11.69 -2.09
N PHE A 119 -2.17 10.71 -2.63
CA PHE A 119 -1.76 9.30 -2.52
C PHE A 119 -0.51 9.02 -3.35
N TRP A 120 -0.38 9.61 -4.53
CA TRP A 120 0.72 9.35 -5.46
C TRP A 120 2.07 9.85 -4.93
N GLU A 121 2.03 10.76 -3.96
CA GLU A 121 3.20 11.26 -3.23
C GLU A 121 3.62 10.35 -2.06
N THR A 122 2.83 9.33 -1.69
CA THR A 122 3.21 8.42 -0.59
C THR A 122 4.11 7.28 -1.08
N PRO A 123 4.89 6.63 -0.18
CA PRO A 123 5.72 5.48 -0.55
C PRO A 123 4.93 4.36 -1.25
N LEU A 124 3.70 4.08 -0.79
CA LEU A 124 2.82 3.13 -1.48
C LEU A 124 2.35 3.62 -2.85
N GLY A 125 1.99 4.89 -3.00
CA GLY A 125 1.53 5.44 -4.28
C GLY A 125 2.63 5.44 -5.35
N ILE A 126 3.86 5.80 -4.97
CA ILE A 126 5.04 5.69 -5.84
C ILE A 126 5.28 4.22 -6.22
N ALA A 127 5.17 3.29 -5.27
CA ALA A 127 5.31 1.85 -5.55
C ALA A 127 4.23 1.32 -6.50
N CYS A 128 2.98 1.78 -6.36
CA CYS A 128 1.91 1.49 -7.31
C CYS A 128 2.24 2.03 -8.71
N THR A 129 2.73 3.27 -8.79
CA THR A 129 3.11 3.92 -10.06
C THR A 129 4.18 3.12 -10.79
N ILE A 130 5.23 2.68 -10.07
CA ILE A 130 6.29 1.83 -10.63
C ILE A 130 5.72 0.50 -11.15
N ALA A 131 4.79 -0.10 -10.41
CA ALA A 131 4.18 -1.37 -10.78
C ALA A 131 3.23 -1.25 -11.99
N GLU A 132 2.63 -0.09 -12.22
CA GLU A 132 1.71 0.16 -13.35
C GLU A 132 2.44 0.59 -14.62
N ASN A 133 3.35 1.55 -14.49
CA ASN A 133 3.88 2.33 -15.60
C ASN A 133 5.39 2.11 -15.81
N GLY A 134 6.04 1.40 -14.89
CA GLY A 134 7.49 1.25 -14.87
C GLY A 134 8.19 2.30 -14.01
N VAL A 135 9.49 2.09 -13.78
CA VAL A 135 10.31 2.96 -12.93
C VAL A 135 10.60 4.31 -13.58
N GLU A 136 10.49 4.37 -14.90
CA GLU A 136 10.71 5.55 -15.71
C GLU A 136 9.75 6.69 -15.33
N GLU A 137 8.53 6.35 -14.89
CA GLU A 137 7.49 7.32 -14.51
C GLU A 137 7.83 8.08 -13.23
N VAL A 138 8.70 7.53 -12.37
CA VAL A 138 9.05 8.15 -11.08
C VAL A 138 10.35 8.95 -11.13
N TYR A 139 11.01 9.05 -12.30
CA TYR A 139 12.24 9.84 -12.44
C TYR A 139 12.13 11.29 -11.95
N PRO A 140 11.04 12.04 -12.22
CA PRO A 140 10.88 13.38 -11.68
C PRO A 140 10.90 13.42 -10.14
N ILE A 141 10.30 12.42 -9.49
CA ILE A 141 10.29 12.30 -8.03
C ILE A 141 11.70 11.99 -7.51
N LEU A 142 12.45 11.13 -8.21
CA LEU A 142 13.83 10.82 -7.83
C LEU A 142 14.76 12.05 -7.92
N ASP A 143 14.51 12.95 -8.86
CA ASP A 143 15.25 14.21 -8.97
C ASP A 143 15.01 15.16 -7.77
N GLU A 144 13.82 15.14 -7.16
CA GLU A 144 13.51 15.94 -5.97
C GLU A 144 14.15 15.38 -4.68
N MET A 145 14.43 14.07 -4.66
CA MET A 145 14.99 13.37 -3.50
C MET A 145 16.53 13.43 -3.41
N LYS A 146 17.18 13.95 -4.45
CA LYS A 146 18.64 13.97 -4.61
C LYS A 146 19.25 15.31 -4.22
#